data_AF-A0AAU4QII0-F1
#
_entry.id   AF-A0AAU4QII0-F1
#
_cell.length_a   1.000
_cell.length_b   1.000
_cell.length_c   1.000
_cell.angle_alpha   90.00
_cell.angle_beta   90.00
_cell.angle_gamma   90.00
#
_symmetry.space_group_name_H-M   'P 1'
#
loop_
_entity.id
_entity.type
_entity.pdbx_description
1 polymer ?
#
loop_
_entity_poly.entity_id
_entity_poly.type
_entity_poly.pdbx_seq_one_letter_code
_entity_poly.pdbx_strand_id
1 'polypeptide(L)'
;MTDGIEGPGVIPTAELPAVVARVTALADRLGVPHAEVFGTGRLSVASGVPESVVKALLSGRPAGEPDVQARFLQRLDLLRRTRVKPNGRRYTQQEIADGAGMSRQQAGALINGDRRPTMEHCDAIQRFFRVHAGFLTAEDPEALAGALQRTEQDLLQKLAEREAAQAAEDPLERLLQDHGVRGIAWRAAQLPTDQHRDKVAEWLDMLLESVKRPES
;
A
#
# COMPACT_ATOMS: atom_id res chain seq x y z
N MET A 1 20.24 23.17 33.55
CA MET A 1 21.19 22.47 32.65
C MET A 1 21.22 21.00 33.03
N THR A 2 20.49 20.20 32.27
CA THR A 2 20.77 18.80 31.89
C THR A 2 19.60 18.41 30.99
N ASP A 3 19.69 18.84 29.72
CA ASP A 3 18.98 18.19 28.63
C ASP A 3 19.55 16.78 28.48
N GLY A 4 18.68 15.78 28.40
CA GLY A 4 19.04 14.38 28.37
C GLY A 4 18.07 13.56 27.54
N ILE A 5 17.94 13.93 26.26
CA ILE A 5 17.62 13.09 25.10
C ILE A 5 16.55 12.01 25.34
N GLU A 6 15.29 12.38 25.11
CA GLU A 6 14.23 11.41 24.81
C GLU A 6 14.54 10.74 23.47
N GLY A 7 14.69 9.42 23.47
CA GLY A 7 14.90 8.63 22.25
C GLY A 7 13.66 8.63 21.34
N PRO A 8 13.80 8.45 20.01
CA PRO A 8 12.68 8.36 19.10
C PRO A 8 12.07 6.96 19.22
N GLY A 9 11.15 6.79 20.18
CA GLY A 9 10.70 5.45 20.56
C GLY A 9 9.24 5.29 20.96
N VAL A 10 8.39 6.30 20.80
CA VAL A 10 6.95 6.20 21.13
C VAL A 10 6.08 6.98 20.14
N ILE A 11 5.96 6.49 18.90
CA ILE A 11 4.81 6.83 18.02
C ILE A 11 4.18 5.59 17.32
N PRO A 12 3.95 4.41 17.94
CA PRO A 12 3.16 3.36 17.25
C PRO A 12 1.64 3.63 17.28
N THR A 13 1.12 4.32 18.31
CA THR A 13 -0.33 4.36 18.57
C THR A 13 -1.10 5.37 17.71
N ALA A 14 -0.43 6.43 17.23
CA ALA A 14 -1.07 7.47 16.42
C ALA A 14 -1.18 7.11 14.92
N GLU A 15 -0.45 6.08 14.46
CA GLU A 15 -0.38 5.75 13.04
C GLU A 15 -1.67 5.09 12.52
N LEU A 16 -2.29 4.22 13.32
CA LEU A 16 -3.48 3.47 12.88
C LEU A 16 -4.68 4.41 12.60
N PRO A 17 -5.06 5.34 13.48
CA PRO A 17 -6.14 6.30 13.18
C PRO A 17 -5.82 7.15 11.95
N ALA A 18 -4.56 7.57 11.78
CA ALA A 18 -4.15 8.39 10.65
C ALA A 18 -4.25 7.65 9.32
N VAL A 19 -3.80 6.38 9.24
CA VAL A 19 -3.93 5.59 8.01
C VAL A 19 -5.40 5.26 7.72
N VAL A 20 -6.22 4.96 8.73
CA VAL A 20 -7.66 4.75 8.55
C VAL A 20 -8.30 5.99 7.90
N ALA A 21 -8.01 7.19 8.41
CA ALA A 21 -8.54 8.43 7.85
C ALA A 21 -8.12 8.66 6.38
N ARG A 22 -6.84 8.44 6.04
CA ARG A 22 -6.35 8.58 4.66
C ARG A 22 -6.98 7.56 3.71
N VAL A 23 -7.06 6.30 4.14
CA VAL A 23 -7.68 5.22 3.37
C VAL A 23 -9.17 5.48 3.15
N THR A 24 -9.90 5.96 4.16
CA THR A 24 -11.30 6.39 4.03
C THR A 24 -11.44 7.48 2.97
N ALA A 25 -10.64 8.55 3.06
CA ALA A 25 -10.69 9.64 2.11
C ALA A 25 -10.39 9.20 0.66
N LEU A 26 -9.44 8.27 0.47
CA LEU A 26 -9.14 7.69 -0.84
C LEU A 26 -10.28 6.81 -1.36
N ALA A 27 -10.86 5.96 -0.51
CA ALA A 27 -11.99 5.12 -0.86
C ALA A 27 -13.19 5.97 -1.28
N ASP A 28 -13.48 7.05 -0.55
CA ASP A 28 -14.55 8.00 -0.88
C ASP A 28 -14.32 8.68 -2.23
N ARG A 29 -13.09 9.16 -2.49
CA ARG A 29 -12.71 9.78 -3.78
C ARG A 29 -12.87 8.82 -4.96
N LEU A 30 -12.59 7.53 -4.74
CA LEU A 30 -12.70 6.50 -5.77
C LEU A 30 -14.09 5.87 -5.87
N GLY A 31 -14.99 6.14 -4.92
CA GLY A 31 -16.29 5.46 -4.82
C GLY A 31 -16.18 3.98 -4.44
N VAL A 32 -15.08 3.57 -3.79
CA VAL A 32 -14.88 2.19 -3.33
C VAL A 32 -15.65 1.99 -2.02
N PRO A 33 -16.51 0.95 -1.90
CA PRO A 33 -17.24 0.70 -0.66
C PRO A 33 -16.30 0.46 0.52
N HIS A 34 -16.58 1.09 1.67
CA HIS A 34 -15.78 0.91 2.89
C HIS A 34 -15.74 -0.55 3.35
N ALA A 35 -16.78 -1.33 3.10
CA ALA A 35 -16.80 -2.76 3.41
C ALA A 35 -15.76 -3.57 2.60
N GLU A 36 -15.40 -3.10 1.40
CA GLU A 36 -14.36 -3.72 0.58
C GLU A 36 -12.96 -3.46 1.16
N VAL A 37 -12.76 -2.26 1.71
CA VAL A 37 -11.48 -1.75 2.22
C VAL A 37 -11.24 -2.16 3.67
N PHE A 38 -12.26 -2.04 4.52
CA PHE A 38 -12.23 -2.30 5.97
C PHE A 38 -12.84 -3.64 6.36
N GLY A 39 -13.02 -4.56 5.40
CA GLY A 39 -13.52 -5.91 5.66
C GLY A 39 -12.63 -6.67 6.64
N THR A 40 -13.15 -6.96 7.85
CA THR A 40 -12.36 -7.50 8.98
C THR A 40 -11.67 -8.82 8.65
N GLY A 41 -12.34 -9.72 7.92
CA GLY A 41 -11.75 -10.99 7.50
C GLY A 41 -10.57 -10.82 6.54
N ARG A 42 -10.71 -9.92 5.55
CA ARG A 42 -9.61 -9.61 4.61
C ARG A 42 -8.41 -8.99 5.34
N LEU A 43 -8.70 -8.03 6.22
CA LEU A 43 -7.67 -7.36 7.02
C LEU A 43 -6.97 -8.33 7.98
N SER A 44 -7.73 -9.22 8.63
CA SER A 44 -7.17 -10.26 9.50
C SER A 44 -6.19 -11.16 8.75
N VAL A 45 -6.60 -11.62 7.56
CA VAL A 45 -5.76 -12.43 6.67
C VAL A 45 -4.51 -11.65 6.24
N ALA A 46 -4.63 -10.37 5.90
CA ALA A 46 -3.54 -9.54 5.38
C ALA A 46 -2.52 -9.11 6.46
N SER A 47 -2.96 -8.85 7.69
CA SER A 47 -2.13 -8.36 8.80
C SER A 47 -1.66 -9.48 9.73
N GLY A 48 -2.37 -10.62 9.78
CA GLY A 48 -2.15 -11.66 10.78
C GLY A 48 -2.90 -11.41 12.09
N VAL A 49 -3.61 -10.28 12.24
CA VAL A 49 -4.32 -9.91 13.46
C VAL A 49 -5.68 -10.60 13.53
N PRO A 50 -6.13 -11.17 14.67
CA PRO A 50 -7.44 -11.81 14.78
C PRO A 50 -8.61 -10.86 14.41
N GLU A 51 -9.66 -11.36 13.77
CA GLU A 51 -10.80 -10.54 13.31
C GLU A 51 -11.46 -9.72 14.44
N SER A 52 -11.58 -10.30 15.64
CA SER A 52 -12.12 -9.60 16.81
C SER A 52 -11.27 -8.41 17.23
N VAL A 53 -9.94 -8.55 17.17
CA VAL A 53 -8.97 -7.49 17.46
C VAL A 53 -9.01 -6.44 16.36
N VAL A 54 -9.05 -6.83 15.09
CA VAL A 54 -9.23 -5.89 13.96
C VAL A 54 -10.50 -5.05 14.16
N LYS A 55 -11.63 -5.69 14.46
CA LYS A 55 -12.90 -5.00 14.71
C LYS A 55 -12.80 -4.01 15.87
N ALA A 56 -12.13 -4.40 16.96
CA ALA A 56 -11.94 -3.53 18.11
C ALA A 56 -11.05 -2.32 17.77
N LEU A 57 -9.92 -2.55 17.12
CA LEU A 57 -8.97 -1.50 16.72
C LEU A 57 -9.58 -0.51 15.73
N LEU A 58 -10.32 -0.99 14.72
CA LEU A 58 -11.05 -0.12 13.78
C LEU A 58 -12.15 0.69 14.47
N SER A 59 -12.72 0.18 15.57
CA SER A 59 -13.67 0.93 16.40
C SER A 59 -13.00 1.92 17.37
N GLY A 60 -11.68 2.11 17.28
CA GLY A 60 -10.92 3.00 18.18
C GLY A 60 -10.73 2.44 19.58
N ARG A 61 -11.01 1.16 19.81
CA ARG A 61 -10.83 0.51 21.11
C ARG A 61 -9.46 -0.17 21.18
N PRO A 62 -8.73 -0.03 22.30
CA PRO A 62 -7.47 -0.75 22.48
C PRO A 62 -7.75 -2.25 22.49
N ALA A 63 -6.98 -3.00 21.71
CA ALA A 63 -7.05 -4.44 21.63
C ALA A 63 -5.71 -5.00 21.12
N GLY A 64 -5.46 -6.27 21.43
CA GLY A 64 -4.27 -6.99 20.98
C GLY A 64 -3.78 -7.94 22.06
N GLU A 65 -2.95 -8.89 21.64
CA GLU A 65 -2.32 -9.85 22.54
C GLU A 65 -0.99 -9.28 23.08
N PRO A 66 -0.87 -8.97 24.38
CA PRO A 66 0.36 -8.40 24.94
C PRO A 66 1.51 -9.42 25.05
N ASP A 67 1.24 -10.72 25.18
CA ASP A 67 2.30 -11.72 25.25
C ASP A 67 2.82 -12.06 23.85
N VAL A 68 4.11 -11.80 23.62
CA VAL A 68 4.77 -12.02 22.33
C VAL A 68 4.66 -13.47 21.86
N GLN A 69 4.73 -14.45 22.77
CA GLN A 69 4.62 -15.87 22.41
C GLN A 69 3.19 -16.23 22.00
N ALA A 70 2.20 -15.81 22.77
CA ALA A 70 0.79 -16.02 22.47
C ALA A 70 0.41 -15.37 21.13
N ARG A 71 0.87 -14.14 20.89
CA ARG A 71 0.65 -13.44 19.61
C ARG A 71 1.28 -14.20 18.45
N PHE A 72 2.54 -14.61 18.58
CA PHE A 72 3.21 -15.42 17.56
C PHE A 72 2.41 -16.68 17.22
N LEU A 73 1.93 -17.41 18.22
CA LEU A 73 1.15 -18.64 18.02
C LEU A 73 -0.19 -18.37 17.33
N GLN A 74 -0.90 -17.31 17.74
CA GLN A 74 -2.15 -16.88 17.08
C GLN A 74 -1.91 -16.56 15.60
N ARG A 75 -0.85 -15.79 15.30
CA ARG A 75 -0.52 -15.40 13.92
C ARG A 75 -0.04 -16.57 13.08
N LEU A 76 0.77 -17.46 13.66
CA LEU A 76 1.24 -18.67 12.97
C LEU A 76 0.09 -19.63 12.65
N ASP A 77 -0.85 -19.81 13.57
CA ASP A 77 -2.05 -20.62 13.32
C ASP A 77 -2.93 -19.98 12.23
N LEU A 78 -3.20 -18.67 12.29
CA LEU A 78 -3.94 -17.95 11.26
C LEU A 78 -3.26 -18.07 9.89
N LEU A 79 -1.95 -17.90 9.83
CA LEU A 79 -1.14 -18.04 8.62
C LEU A 79 -1.29 -19.44 8.01
N ARG A 80 -1.15 -20.49 8.84
CA ARG A 80 -1.30 -21.88 8.40
C ARG A 80 -2.71 -22.25 7.96
N ARG A 81 -3.75 -21.58 8.48
CA ARG A 81 -5.15 -21.78 8.08
C ARG A 81 -5.49 -21.08 6.77
N THR A 82 -4.88 -19.93 6.52
CA THR A 82 -5.25 -19.03 5.42
C THR A 82 -4.29 -19.11 4.22
N ARG A 83 -3.11 -19.71 4.38
CA ARG A 83 -2.11 -19.92 3.31
C ARG A 83 -1.93 -21.41 3.14
N VAL A 84 -2.90 -22.01 2.46
CA VAL A 84 -2.92 -23.43 2.14
C VAL A 84 -2.30 -23.69 0.77
N LYS A 85 -2.00 -24.95 0.49
CA LYS A 85 -1.52 -25.40 -0.82
C LYS A 85 -2.61 -25.20 -1.88
N PRO A 86 -2.26 -25.22 -3.19
CA PRO A 86 -3.25 -25.14 -4.27
C PRO A 86 -4.36 -26.21 -4.20
N ASN A 87 -4.06 -27.37 -3.60
CA ASN A 87 -5.03 -28.44 -3.35
C ASN A 87 -5.89 -28.23 -2.08
N GLY A 88 -5.83 -27.05 -1.45
CA GLY A 88 -6.57 -26.71 -0.23
C GLY A 88 -6.01 -27.32 1.06
N ARG A 89 -5.00 -28.19 1.01
CA ARG A 89 -4.42 -28.81 2.21
C ARG A 89 -3.44 -27.85 2.90
N ARG A 90 -3.42 -27.89 4.23
CA ARG A 90 -2.40 -27.19 5.02
C ARG A 90 -1.01 -27.75 4.74
N TYR A 91 0.00 -26.90 4.90
CA TYR A 91 1.40 -27.33 4.91
C TYR A 91 1.68 -28.18 6.15
N THR A 92 2.38 -29.28 5.95
CA THR A 92 2.87 -30.17 7.00
C THR A 92 4.05 -29.53 7.73
N GLN A 93 4.38 -30.03 8.92
CA GLN A 93 5.58 -29.58 9.65
C GLN A 93 6.86 -29.78 8.84
N GLN A 94 6.95 -30.89 8.08
CA GLN A 94 8.10 -31.17 7.23
C GLN A 94 8.21 -30.15 6.09
N GLU A 95 7.12 -29.87 5.38
CA GLU A 95 7.11 -28.87 4.29
C GLU A 95 7.50 -27.47 4.78
N ILE A 96 7.03 -27.07 5.97
CA ILE A 96 7.41 -25.80 6.59
C ILE A 96 8.89 -25.81 6.97
N ALA A 97 9.37 -26.90 7.56
CA ALA A 97 10.77 -27.04 7.98
C ALA A 97 11.73 -26.95 6.78
N ASP A 98 11.45 -27.71 5.72
CA ASP A 98 12.24 -27.72 4.49
C ASP A 98 12.27 -26.34 3.83
N GLY A 99 11.11 -25.70 3.71
CA GLY A 99 10.99 -24.39 3.08
C GLY A 99 11.51 -23.23 3.92
N ALA A 100 11.57 -23.38 5.24
CA ALA A 100 12.14 -22.40 6.17
C ALA A 100 13.59 -22.71 6.57
N GLY A 101 14.21 -23.77 6.03
CA GLY A 101 15.61 -24.11 6.31
C GLY A 101 15.87 -24.50 7.77
N MET A 102 14.94 -25.18 8.44
CA MET A 102 15.08 -25.64 9.82
C MET A 102 14.71 -27.12 9.97
N SER A 103 14.98 -27.74 11.13
CA SER A 103 14.59 -29.13 11.34
C SER A 103 13.09 -29.30 11.56
N ARG A 104 12.53 -30.47 11.21
CA ARG A 104 11.12 -30.82 11.47
C ARG A 104 10.76 -30.68 12.95
N GLN A 105 11.67 -31.05 13.86
CA GLN A 105 11.46 -30.94 15.29
C GLN A 105 11.37 -29.48 15.74
N GLN A 106 12.20 -28.58 15.16
CA GLN A 106 12.11 -27.14 15.42
C GLN A 106 10.79 -26.57 14.95
N ALA A 107 10.36 -26.90 13.72
CA ALA A 107 9.06 -26.47 13.21
C ALA A 107 7.91 -26.96 14.09
N GLY A 108 7.96 -28.22 14.53
CA GLY A 108 6.99 -28.80 15.45
C GLY A 108 6.93 -28.06 16.80
N ALA A 109 8.09 -27.80 17.42
CA ALA A 109 8.18 -27.10 18.70
C ALA A 109 7.65 -25.66 18.62
N LEU A 110 7.89 -24.97 17.50
CA LEU A 110 7.33 -23.63 17.27
C LEU A 110 5.80 -23.67 17.09
N ILE A 111 5.30 -24.64 16.32
CA ILE A 111 3.85 -24.79 16.05
C ILE A 111 3.07 -25.15 17.31
N ASN A 112 3.64 -25.98 18.18
CA ASN A 112 2.98 -26.41 19.41
C ASN A 112 3.15 -25.41 20.57
N GLY A 113 4.04 -24.43 20.42
CA GLY A 113 4.36 -23.47 21.49
C GLY A 113 5.37 -23.97 22.52
N ASP A 114 5.97 -25.15 22.30
CA ASP A 114 7.03 -25.71 23.15
C ASP A 114 8.33 -24.88 23.08
N ARG A 115 8.46 -24.01 22.09
CA ARG A 115 9.62 -23.14 21.89
C ARG A 115 9.20 -21.69 21.60
N ARG A 116 9.94 -20.74 22.19
CA ARG A 116 9.86 -19.32 21.81
C ARG A 116 10.59 -19.06 20.49
N PRO A 117 9.99 -18.35 19.53
CA PRO A 117 10.63 -18.04 18.25
C PRO A 117 11.78 -17.06 18.47
N THR A 118 12.79 -17.18 17.61
CA THR A 118 13.84 -16.16 17.46
C THR A 118 13.47 -15.30 16.25
N MET A 119 14.14 -14.17 16.09
CA MET A 119 13.92 -13.32 14.91
C MET A 119 14.20 -14.08 13.60
N GLU A 120 15.23 -14.93 13.60
CA GLU A 120 15.57 -15.80 12.46
C GLU A 120 14.45 -16.80 12.14
N HIS A 121 13.83 -17.43 13.15
CA HIS A 121 12.69 -18.31 12.91
C HIS A 121 11.51 -17.55 12.30
N CYS A 122 11.18 -16.37 12.83
CA CYS A 122 10.10 -15.55 12.30
C CYS A 122 10.36 -15.17 10.85
N ASP A 123 11.55 -14.70 10.54
CA ASP A 123 11.97 -14.30 9.20
C ASP A 123 11.93 -15.47 8.21
N ALA A 124 12.46 -16.64 8.59
CA ALA A 124 12.41 -17.84 7.78
C ALA A 124 10.98 -18.31 7.47
N ILE A 125 10.09 -18.32 8.47
CA ILE A 125 8.68 -18.68 8.28
C ILE A 125 7.96 -17.66 7.40
N GLN A 126 8.22 -16.36 7.57
CA GLN A 126 7.62 -15.30 6.76
C GLN A 126 8.01 -15.44 5.28
N ARG A 127 9.28 -15.74 5.00
CA ARG A 127 9.75 -16.02 3.62
C ARG A 127 9.08 -17.24 3.02
N PHE A 128 8.98 -18.33 3.78
CA PHE A 128 8.31 -19.56 3.33
C PHE A 128 6.86 -19.29 2.90
N PHE A 129 6.09 -18.58 3.73
CA PHE A 129 4.71 -18.22 3.42
C PHE A 129 4.55 -16.99 2.52
N ARG A 130 5.65 -16.37 2.08
CA ARG A 130 5.69 -15.15 1.25
C ARG A 130 4.86 -14.01 1.83
N VAL A 131 4.93 -13.83 3.14
CA VAL A 131 4.32 -12.69 3.84
C VAL A 131 5.36 -11.62 4.14
N HIS A 132 4.89 -10.40 4.36
CA HIS A 132 5.74 -9.26 4.67
C HIS A 132 6.53 -9.46 5.97
N ALA A 133 7.70 -8.82 6.04
CA ALA A 133 8.46 -8.70 7.27
C ALA A 133 7.59 -7.99 8.33
N GLY A 134 7.59 -8.50 9.56
CA GLY A 134 6.75 -7.99 10.63
C GLY A 134 5.44 -8.75 10.84
N PHE A 135 5.01 -9.60 9.89
CA PHE A 135 3.77 -10.37 10.01
C PHE A 135 3.72 -11.15 11.32
N LEU A 136 4.82 -11.78 11.76
CA LEU A 136 4.87 -12.58 12.98
C LEU A 136 5.34 -11.81 14.23
N THR A 137 5.91 -10.61 14.06
CA THR A 137 6.65 -9.92 15.12
C THR A 137 6.09 -8.57 15.52
N ALA A 138 5.39 -7.88 14.62
CA ALA A 138 4.83 -6.55 14.88
C ALA A 138 3.75 -6.59 15.97
N GLU A 139 3.50 -5.46 16.61
CA GLU A 139 2.34 -5.28 17.49
C GLU A 139 1.03 -5.37 16.67
N ASP A 140 -0.09 -5.71 17.30
CA ASP A 140 -1.37 -5.85 16.56
C ASP A 140 -1.84 -4.54 15.90
N PRO A 141 -1.76 -3.36 16.55
CA PRO A 141 -2.07 -2.09 15.90
C PRO A 141 -1.15 -1.77 14.72
N GLU A 142 0.15 -2.06 14.85
CA GLU A 142 1.17 -1.81 13.84
C GLU A 142 0.99 -2.73 12.62
N ALA A 143 0.76 -4.03 12.86
CA ALA A 143 0.50 -4.99 11.79
C ALA A 143 -0.75 -4.64 10.99
N LEU A 144 -1.80 -4.17 11.67
CA LEU A 144 -3.02 -3.68 11.01
C LEU A 144 -2.75 -2.39 10.23
N ALA A 145 -2.02 -1.44 10.80
CA ALA A 145 -1.65 -0.21 10.12
C ALA A 145 -0.83 -0.51 8.84
N GLY A 146 0.15 -1.40 8.90
CA GLY A 146 0.93 -1.82 7.74
C GLY A 146 0.09 -2.51 6.64
N ALA A 147 -0.94 -3.26 7.00
CA ALA A 147 -1.88 -3.83 6.03
C ALA A 147 -2.75 -2.75 5.36
N LEU A 148 -3.19 -1.75 6.13
CA LEU A 148 -3.93 -0.60 5.60
C LEU A 148 -3.05 0.31 4.74
N GLN A 149 -1.78 0.51 5.08
CA GLN A 149 -0.84 1.26 4.26
C GLN A 149 -0.64 0.64 2.88
N ARG A 150 -0.57 -0.71 2.77
CA ARG A 150 -0.55 -1.37 1.46
C ARG A 150 -1.84 -1.13 0.68
N THR A 151 -2.98 -1.17 1.36
CA THR A 151 -4.28 -0.84 0.75
C THR A 151 -4.33 0.64 0.31
N GLU A 152 -3.74 1.55 1.09
CA GLU A 152 -3.58 2.96 0.75
C GLU A 152 -2.79 3.13 -0.56
N GLN A 153 -1.67 2.41 -0.71
CA GLN A 153 -0.87 2.44 -1.94
C GLN A 153 -1.66 1.92 -3.15
N ASP A 154 -2.40 0.83 -3.00
CA ASP A 154 -3.25 0.30 -4.09
C ASP A 154 -4.33 1.30 -4.51
N LEU A 155 -4.93 2.03 -3.55
CA LEU A 155 -5.93 3.07 -3.85
C LEU A 155 -5.29 4.30 -4.51
N LEU A 156 -4.12 4.74 -4.04
CA LEU A 156 -3.37 5.84 -4.67
C LEU A 156 -3.01 5.50 -6.12
N GLN A 157 -2.58 4.27 -6.39
CA GLN A 157 -2.27 3.80 -7.74
C GLN A 157 -3.52 3.84 -8.64
N LYS A 158 -4.66 3.32 -8.17
CA LYS A 158 -5.94 3.38 -8.91
C LYS A 158 -6.40 4.80 -9.20
N LEU A 159 -6.18 5.71 -8.25
CA LEU A 159 -6.52 7.11 -8.42
C LEU A 159 -5.64 7.77 -9.49
N ALA A 160 -4.34 7.53 -9.46
CA ALA A 160 -3.41 8.02 -10.47
C ALA A 160 -3.76 7.48 -11.87
N GLU A 161 -4.14 6.20 -11.98
CA GLU A 161 -4.59 5.60 -13.24
C GLU A 161 -5.86 6.26 -13.78
N ARG A 162 -6.84 6.55 -12.90
CA ARG A 162 -8.07 7.25 -13.28
C ARG A 162 -7.80 8.68 -13.73
N GLU A 163 -6.95 9.41 -13.01
CA GLU A 163 -6.58 10.78 -13.35
C GLU A 163 -5.81 10.83 -14.69
N ALA A 164 -4.91 9.87 -14.93
CA ALA A 164 -4.21 9.76 -16.21
C ALA A 164 -5.15 9.43 -17.38
N ALA A 165 -6.13 8.53 -17.18
CA ALA A 165 -7.13 8.21 -18.19
C ALA A 165 -8.01 9.43 -18.53
N GLN A 166 -8.43 10.19 -17.51
CA GLN A 166 -9.21 11.42 -17.70
C GLN A 166 -8.40 12.50 -18.44
N ALA A 167 -7.11 12.66 -18.12
CA ALA A 167 -6.23 13.59 -18.81
C ALA A 167 -6.02 13.19 -20.29
N ALA A 168 -5.97 11.90 -20.61
CA ALA A 168 -5.87 11.42 -21.99
C ALA A 168 -7.18 11.64 -22.79
N GLU A 169 -8.32 11.75 -22.11
CA GLU A 169 -9.61 12.08 -22.73
C GLU A 169 -9.82 13.58 -22.93
N ASP A 170 -9.06 14.45 -22.26
CA ASP A 170 -9.11 15.90 -22.45
C ASP A 170 -8.59 16.29 -23.85
N PRO A 171 -9.45 16.84 -24.74
CA PRO A 171 -9.05 17.26 -26.08
C PRO A 171 -7.91 18.28 -26.09
N LEU A 172 -7.82 19.15 -25.07
CA LEU A 172 -6.75 20.14 -24.95
C LEU A 172 -5.42 19.48 -24.61
N GLU A 173 -5.41 18.54 -23.67
CA GLU A 173 -4.19 17.81 -23.29
C GLU A 173 -3.71 16.89 -24.43
N ARG A 174 -4.64 16.24 -25.16
CA ARG A 174 -4.33 15.54 -26.43
C ARG A 174 -3.66 16.47 -27.44
N LEU A 175 -4.23 17.66 -27.66
CA LEU A 175 -3.64 18.66 -28.56
C LEU A 175 -2.22 19.06 -28.10
N LEU A 176 -2.02 19.27 -26.79
CA LEU A 176 -0.74 19.64 -26.21
C LEU A 176 0.34 18.56 -26.38
N GLN A 177 -0.05 17.29 -26.30
CA GLN A 177 0.84 16.13 -26.41
C GLN A 177 1.12 15.75 -27.88
N ASP A 178 0.09 15.62 -28.71
CA ASP A 178 0.19 15.10 -30.08
C ASP A 178 0.83 16.09 -31.06
N HIS A 179 0.71 17.40 -30.80
CA HIS A 179 1.17 18.44 -31.73
C HIS A 179 2.39 19.24 -31.24
N GLY A 180 3.08 18.76 -30.20
CA GLY A 180 4.32 19.38 -29.72
C GLY A 180 4.14 20.82 -29.19
N VAL A 181 2.90 21.21 -28.85
CA VAL A 181 2.53 22.57 -28.42
C VAL A 181 3.30 22.95 -27.15
N ARG A 182 3.54 22.00 -26.23
CA ARG A 182 4.41 22.22 -25.07
C ARG A 182 5.83 22.63 -25.46
N GLY A 183 6.39 22.01 -26.50
CA GLY A 183 7.72 22.35 -27.02
C GLY A 183 7.77 23.71 -27.72
N ILE A 184 6.66 24.14 -28.32
CA ILE A 184 6.52 25.48 -28.92
C ILE A 184 6.41 26.52 -27.80
N ALA A 185 5.52 26.30 -26.82
CA ALA A 185 5.34 27.19 -25.66
C ALA A 185 6.64 27.36 -24.86
N TRP A 186 7.38 26.27 -24.61
CA TRP A 186 8.65 26.31 -23.88
C TRP A 186 9.73 27.10 -24.63
N ARG A 187 9.80 26.98 -25.96
CA ARG A 187 10.74 27.77 -26.78
C ARG A 187 10.31 29.23 -26.90
N ALA A 188 9.02 29.50 -27.02
CA ALA A 188 8.47 30.86 -27.06
C ALA A 188 8.71 31.61 -25.75
N ALA A 189 8.63 30.93 -24.61
CA ALA A 189 8.94 31.51 -23.30
C ALA A 189 10.40 31.96 -23.17
N GLN A 190 11.33 31.33 -23.89
CA GLN A 190 12.75 31.68 -23.92
C GLN A 190 13.08 32.82 -24.91
N LEU A 191 12.09 33.32 -25.64
CA LEU A 191 12.34 34.44 -26.55
C LEU A 191 12.65 35.72 -25.77
N PRO A 192 13.64 36.51 -26.23
CA PRO A 192 14.27 37.56 -25.44
C PRO A 192 13.41 38.83 -25.28
N THR A 193 12.37 39.04 -26.09
CA THR A 193 11.48 40.21 -25.97
C THR A 193 10.03 39.83 -26.26
N ASP A 194 9.08 40.60 -25.71
CA ASP A 194 7.65 40.33 -25.89
C ASP A 194 7.20 40.48 -27.35
N GLN A 195 7.82 41.38 -28.13
CA GLN A 195 7.60 41.47 -29.58
C GLN A 195 7.90 40.16 -30.35
N HIS A 196 8.84 39.35 -29.87
CA HIS A 196 9.09 38.04 -30.48
C HIS A 196 8.02 37.01 -30.13
N ARG A 197 7.40 37.12 -28.94
CA ARG A 197 6.28 36.28 -28.53
C ARG A 197 5.01 36.65 -29.29
N ASP A 198 4.78 37.94 -29.52
CA ASP A 198 3.64 38.45 -30.30
C ASP A 198 3.66 37.93 -31.75
N LYS A 199 4.84 37.89 -32.38
CA LYS A 199 5.00 37.31 -33.74
C LYS A 199 4.68 35.82 -33.80
N VAL A 200 4.95 35.06 -32.74
CA VAL A 200 4.58 33.64 -32.68
C VAL A 200 3.06 33.49 -32.62
N ALA A 201 2.37 34.37 -31.90
CA ALA A 201 0.91 34.40 -31.86
C ALA A 201 0.32 34.77 -33.24
N GLU A 202 0.84 35.80 -33.90
CA GLU A 202 0.40 36.19 -35.25
C GLU A 202 0.56 35.05 -36.28
N TRP A 203 1.67 34.31 -36.22
CA TRP A 203 1.89 33.17 -37.13
C TRP A 203 0.95 31.99 -36.84
N LEU A 204 0.62 31.75 -35.56
CA LEU A 204 -0.39 30.76 -35.18
C LEU A 204 -1.77 31.14 -35.72
N ASP A 205 -2.17 32.41 -35.58
CA ASP A 205 -3.44 32.90 -36.11
C ASP A 205 -3.52 32.78 -37.64
N MET A 206 -2.45 33.16 -38.35
CA MET A 206 -2.36 33.01 -39.80
C MET A 206 -2.46 31.53 -40.26
N LEU A 207 -1.82 30.61 -39.53
CA LEU A 207 -1.91 29.17 -39.80
C LEU A 207 -3.32 28.64 -39.54
N LEU A 208 -3.96 29.05 -38.44
CA LEU A 208 -5.33 28.66 -38.11
C LEU A 208 -6.35 29.18 -39.13
N GLU A 209 -6.16 30.40 -39.64
CA GLU A 209 -6.97 30.96 -40.73
C GLU A 209 -6.76 30.20 -42.05
N SER A 210 -5.53 29.76 -42.34
CA SER A 210 -5.23 28.98 -43.54
C SER A 210 -5.89 27.59 -43.53
N VAL A 211 -5.98 26.95 -42.35
CA VAL A 211 -6.58 25.62 -42.17
C VAL A 211 -8.11 25.68 -42.17
N LYS A 212 -8.72 26.80 -41.77
CA LYS A 212 -10.18 27.04 -41.88
C LYS A 212 -10.68 27.23 -43.32
N ARG A 213 -9.78 27.35 -44.30
CA ARG A 213 -10.12 27.26 -45.73
C ARG A 213 -9.78 25.88 -46.30
N PRO A 214 -10.64 24.86 -46.14
CA PRO A 214 -10.75 23.83 -47.14
C PRO A 214 -12.09 23.96 -47.89
N GLU A 215 -11.96 24.01 -49.22
CA GLU A 215 -13.00 23.87 -50.26
C GLU A 215 -13.79 25.14 -50.68
N SER A 216 -13.30 25.76 -51.74
CA SER A 216 -14.10 26.08 -52.93
C SER A 216 -13.69 25.13 -54.05
#